data_AF-A0A956PAP5-F1
#
_entry.id   AF-A0A956PAP5-F1
#
_cell.length_a   1.000
_cell.length_b   1.000
_cell.length_c   1.000
_cell.angle_alpha   90.00
_cell.angle_beta   90.00
_cell.angle_gamma   90.00
#
_symmetry.space_group_name_H-M   'P 1'
#
loop_
_entity.id
_entity.type
_entity.pdbx_description
1 polymer ?
#
loop_
_entity_poly.entity_id
_entity_poly.type
_entity_poly.pdbx_seq_one_letter_code
_entity_poly.pdbx_strand_id
1 'polypeptide(L)'
;LLWHRRAATPARLVHGPGMALGAVAAFWWFAVVIARHPDLLDYFVGKEIVARVATDEFHRHGEWYAPFMLYVPAIAFGALPWAAYAFMPLVRERLWEPRRAWARLRDRGPAGLFLLWIATSFVILSLSRSRLPLYVLPLMAPVALLAARAMARTPAPWGSLRRIFTIAAVVAALIAVGKGGASLRAPSRDMGRLWNLAQEVGAGSEGARLVSVDHGRLQGLRFYNGGQLDPLWVALPGEPVSEGQVASELARMFDEWPDARRIVFVEPVEKGIARWCAALVEDAPPARSARNQRWAACSVERRS
;
A
#
# COMPACT_ATOMS: atom_id res chain seq x y z
N LEU A 1 16.61 15.49 21.42
CA LEU A 1 17.22 15.47 22.78
C LEU A 1 17.97 16.75 23.16
N LEU A 2 18.58 17.49 22.22
CA LEU A 2 19.12 18.85 22.46
C LEU A 2 18.09 19.83 23.08
N TRP A 3 16.81 19.55 22.83
CA TRP A 3 15.64 20.23 23.34
C TRP A 3 15.53 20.33 24.88
N HIS A 4 15.91 19.26 25.58
CA HIS A 4 15.71 19.09 27.03
C HIS A 4 17.05 19.12 27.77
N ARG A 5 17.96 20.03 27.39
CA ARG A 5 19.15 20.34 28.20
C ARG A 5 18.69 20.96 29.53
N ARG A 6 18.53 20.12 30.56
CA ARG A 6 18.68 20.57 31.95
C ARG A 6 20.18 20.77 32.16
N ALA A 7 20.59 21.93 32.65
CA ALA A 7 22.00 22.32 32.79
C ALA A 7 22.83 21.40 33.72
N ALA A 8 22.23 20.38 34.35
CA ALA A 8 22.85 19.62 35.44
C ALA A 8 23.40 18.23 35.05
N THR A 9 23.18 17.72 33.84
CA THR A 9 23.78 16.44 33.44
C THR A 9 24.11 16.43 31.95
N PRO A 10 25.38 16.26 31.55
CA PRO A 10 25.70 15.98 30.15
C PRO A 10 25.18 14.58 29.86
N ALA A 11 23.96 14.49 29.32
CA ALA A 11 23.53 13.26 28.67
C ALA A 11 24.62 12.92 27.65
N ARG A 12 25.29 11.77 27.81
CA ARG A 12 26.16 11.21 26.78
C ARG A 12 25.26 10.91 25.59
N LEU A 13 25.06 11.91 24.73
CA LEU A 13 24.19 11.87 23.54
C LEU A 13 24.63 10.78 22.56
N VAL A 14 25.85 10.27 22.74
CA VAL A 14 26.49 9.22 21.95
C VAL A 14 26.92 8.13 22.94
N HIS A 15 26.00 7.21 23.26
CA HIS A 15 26.37 6.00 23.98
C HIS A 15 26.96 5.01 22.98
N GLY A 16 28.29 5.04 22.80
CA GLY A 16 29.01 4.25 21.79
C GLY A 16 28.54 2.78 21.70
N PRO A 17 28.46 2.04 22.83
CA PRO A 17 27.96 0.68 22.81
C PRO A 17 26.50 0.55 22.36
N GLY A 18 25.65 1.53 22.69
CA GLY A 18 24.24 1.52 22.29
C GLY A 18 24.08 1.81 20.79
N MET A 19 24.91 2.70 20.24
CA MET A 19 24.95 2.96 18.80
C MET A 19 25.50 1.77 18.03
N ALA A 20 26.55 1.11 18.53
CA ALA A 20 27.07 -0.10 17.92
C ALA A 20 26.02 -1.22 17.91
N LEU A 21 25.35 -1.46 19.04
CA LEU A 21 24.28 -2.45 19.12
C LEU A 21 23.12 -2.11 18.17
N GLY A 22 22.70 -0.84 18.13
CA GLY A 22 21.65 -0.38 17.22
C GLY A 22 22.04 -0.52 15.75
N ALA A 23 23.29 -0.20 15.38
CA ALA A 23 23.80 -0.35 14.03
C ALA A 23 23.87 -1.83 13.62
N VAL A 24 24.39 -2.70 14.50
CA VAL A 24 24.39 -4.14 14.24
C VAL A 24 22.97 -4.63 14.04
N ALA A 25 22.06 -4.34 14.96
CA ALA A 25 20.65 -4.76 14.87
C ALA A 25 19.95 -4.24 13.60
N ALA A 26 20.23 -3.00 13.18
CA ALA A 26 19.62 -2.40 12.00
C ALA A 26 20.20 -2.91 10.68
N PHE A 27 21.52 -3.13 10.60
CA PHE A 27 22.22 -3.33 9.33
C PHE A 27 22.73 -4.75 9.08
N TRP A 28 22.77 -5.64 10.08
CA TRP A 28 23.35 -6.98 9.91
C TRP A 28 22.68 -7.77 8.77
N TRP A 29 21.35 -7.74 8.69
CA TRP A 29 20.59 -8.49 7.69
C TRP A 29 20.83 -7.92 6.29
N PHE A 30 20.84 -6.59 6.15
CA PHE A 30 21.15 -5.92 4.89
C PHE A 30 22.56 -6.25 4.42
N ALA A 31 23.54 -6.28 5.33
CA ALA A 31 24.91 -6.65 4.99
C ALA A 31 24.98 -8.09 4.43
N VAL A 32 24.31 -9.06 5.06
CA VAL A 32 24.25 -10.44 4.59
C VAL A 32 23.57 -10.56 3.22
N VAL A 33 22.47 -9.85 3.02
CA VAL A 33 21.70 -9.90 1.77
C VAL A 33 22.46 -9.25 0.61
N ILE A 34 23.07 -8.08 0.84
CA ILE A 34 23.87 -7.38 -0.17
C ILE A 34 25.13 -8.19 -0.51
N ALA A 35 25.76 -8.85 0.47
CA ALA A 35 26.90 -9.71 0.21
C ALA A 35 26.56 -10.92 -0.68
N ARG A 36 25.31 -11.41 -0.64
CA ARG A 36 24.82 -12.50 -1.50
C ARG A 36 24.29 -12.01 -2.85
N HIS A 37 23.76 -10.80 -2.91
CA HIS A 37 23.14 -10.20 -4.08
C HIS A 37 23.55 -8.72 -4.20
N PRO A 38 24.72 -8.44 -4.81
CA PRO A 38 25.28 -7.08 -4.87
C PRO A 38 24.36 -6.06 -5.55
N ASP A 39 23.60 -6.49 -6.55
CA ASP A 39 22.66 -5.65 -7.31
C ASP A 39 21.56 -5.01 -6.43
N LEU A 40 21.31 -5.57 -5.24
CA LEU A 40 20.33 -5.03 -4.31
C LEU A 40 20.76 -3.71 -3.67
N LEU A 41 22.06 -3.40 -3.63
CA LEU A 41 22.55 -2.13 -3.10
C LEU A 41 22.02 -0.95 -3.94
N ASP A 42 22.18 -1.03 -5.26
CA ASP A 42 21.69 -0.02 -6.20
C ASP A 42 20.16 0.08 -6.18
N TYR A 43 19.48 -1.06 -6.01
CA TYR A 43 18.04 -1.09 -5.81
C TYR A 43 17.61 -0.36 -4.52
N PHE A 44 18.16 -0.72 -3.36
CA PHE A 44 17.78 -0.14 -2.07
C PHE A 44 18.13 1.35 -1.98
N VAL A 45 19.35 1.73 -2.37
CA VAL A 45 19.79 3.13 -2.23
C VAL A 45 19.25 3.97 -3.38
N GLY A 46 19.43 3.52 -4.62
CA GLY A 46 19.02 4.27 -5.81
C GLY A 46 17.51 4.34 -5.97
N LYS A 47 16.83 3.20 -6.07
CA LYS A 47 15.38 3.18 -6.37
C LYS A 47 14.52 3.42 -5.13
N GLU A 48 14.85 2.85 -3.98
CA GLU A 48 13.97 2.98 -2.81
C GLU A 48 14.21 4.25 -1.98
N ILE A 49 15.46 4.71 -1.84
CA ILE A 49 15.74 5.93 -1.08
C ILE A 49 15.78 7.16 -2.00
N VAL A 50 16.68 7.16 -2.99
CA VAL A 50 16.90 8.34 -3.83
C VAL A 50 15.70 8.61 -4.72
N ALA A 51 15.16 7.64 -5.45
CA ALA A 51 14.03 7.90 -6.34
C ALA A 51 12.77 8.33 -5.55
N ARG A 52 12.49 7.76 -4.38
CA ARG A 52 11.33 8.19 -3.57
C ARG A 52 11.41 9.62 -3.03
N VAL A 53 12.63 10.10 -2.76
CA VAL A 53 12.88 11.45 -2.23
C VAL A 53 13.09 12.47 -3.35
N ALA A 54 13.81 12.10 -4.41
CA ALA A 54 14.28 13.01 -5.45
C ALA A 54 13.45 12.99 -6.73
N THR A 55 12.80 11.87 -7.10
CA THR A 55 12.08 11.77 -8.38
C THR A 55 10.55 11.72 -8.20
N ASP A 56 9.84 12.35 -9.15
CA ASP A 56 8.37 12.39 -9.24
C ASP A 56 7.77 11.14 -9.91
N GLU A 57 8.57 10.08 -10.08
CA GLU A 57 8.25 8.93 -10.92
C GLU A 57 6.91 8.27 -10.57
N PHE A 58 6.46 8.38 -9.32
CA PHE A 58 5.22 7.80 -8.84
C PHE A 58 3.95 8.66 -9.02
N HIS A 59 4.04 9.88 -9.58
CA HIS A 59 2.91 10.74 -9.99
C HIS A 59 1.73 10.85 -8.98
N ARG A 60 2.00 10.73 -7.68
CA ARG A 60 0.96 10.76 -6.65
C ARG A 60 1.11 12.02 -5.82
N HIS A 61 0.31 13.02 -6.17
CA HIS A 61 0.12 14.25 -5.40
C HIS A 61 1.41 15.09 -5.25
N GLY A 62 2.00 15.54 -6.36
CA GLY A 62 3.20 16.41 -6.37
C GLY A 62 2.98 17.83 -5.85
N GLU A 63 1.73 18.22 -5.61
CA GLU A 63 1.35 19.54 -5.11
C GLU A 63 1.95 19.84 -3.73
N TRP A 64 2.31 21.11 -3.49
CA TRP A 64 2.85 21.57 -2.19
C TRP A 64 1.84 21.40 -1.05
N TYR A 65 0.54 21.44 -1.35
CA TYR A 65 -0.53 21.30 -0.36
C TYR A 65 -0.97 19.84 -0.13
N ALA A 66 -0.52 18.90 -0.96
CA ALA A 66 -0.91 17.51 -0.86
C ALA A 66 -0.62 16.84 0.50
N PRO A 67 0.52 17.11 1.20
CA PRO A 67 0.75 16.58 2.54
C PRO A 67 -0.35 17.01 3.52
N PHE A 68 -0.82 18.25 3.43
CA PHE A 68 -1.85 18.76 4.31
C PHE A 68 -3.20 18.09 4.02
N MET A 69 -3.59 17.97 2.75
CA MET A 69 -4.82 17.29 2.38
C MET A 69 -4.82 15.79 2.72
N LEU A 70 -3.65 15.15 2.73
CA LEU A 70 -3.54 13.72 2.96
C LEU A 70 -3.36 13.38 4.45
N TYR A 71 -2.45 14.06 5.13
CA TYR A 71 -2.07 13.74 6.51
C TYR A 71 -2.96 14.41 7.55
N VAL A 72 -3.44 15.65 7.34
CA VAL A 72 -4.26 16.33 8.36
C VAL A 72 -5.59 15.60 8.58
N PRO A 73 -6.37 15.22 7.53
CA PRO A 73 -7.56 14.40 7.74
C PRO A 73 -7.22 13.04 8.33
N ALA A 74 -6.14 12.39 7.90
CA ALA A 74 -5.74 11.09 8.43
C ALA A 74 -5.44 11.14 9.94
N ILE A 75 -4.73 12.18 10.41
CA ILE A 75 -4.48 12.39 11.85
C ILE A 75 -5.79 12.71 12.59
N ALA A 76 -6.65 13.55 12.01
CA ALA A 76 -7.92 13.90 12.62
C ALA A 76 -8.85 12.68 12.80
N PHE A 77 -8.98 11.86 11.75
CA PHE A 77 -9.74 10.62 11.79
C PHE A 77 -9.09 9.58 12.70
N GLY A 78 -7.77 9.42 12.62
CA GLY A 78 -7.02 8.50 13.49
C GLY A 78 -7.10 8.86 14.97
N ALA A 79 -7.31 10.14 15.29
CA ALA A 79 -7.45 10.61 16.66
C ALA A 79 -8.88 10.43 17.23
N LEU A 80 -9.86 10.05 16.40
CA LEU A 80 -11.18 9.69 16.91
C LEU A 80 -11.08 8.43 17.80
N PRO A 81 -11.84 8.35 18.90
CA PRO A 81 -12.86 9.30 19.38
C PRO A 81 -12.33 10.49 20.19
N TRP A 82 -11.06 10.48 20.63
CA TRP A 82 -10.48 11.49 21.53
C TRP A 82 -9.94 12.74 20.80
N ALA A 83 -10.33 12.96 19.55
CA ALA A 83 -9.89 14.09 18.73
C ALA A 83 -10.11 15.44 19.44
N ALA A 84 -11.24 15.61 20.13
CA ALA A 84 -11.53 16.82 20.90
C ALA A 84 -10.43 17.13 21.94
N TYR A 85 -9.91 16.12 22.64
CA TYR A 85 -8.82 16.27 23.61
C TYR A 85 -7.46 16.42 22.93
N ALA A 86 -7.23 15.67 21.85
CA ALA A 86 -5.99 15.74 21.07
C ALA A 86 -5.75 17.15 20.50
N PHE A 87 -6.79 17.78 19.97
CA PHE A 87 -6.74 19.11 19.35
C PHE A 87 -7.13 20.25 20.29
N MET A 88 -7.55 19.97 21.53
CA MET A 88 -7.87 21.00 22.52
C MET A 88 -6.74 22.04 22.72
N PRO A 89 -5.46 21.64 22.81
CA PRO A 89 -4.36 22.60 22.95
C PRO A 89 -4.25 23.56 21.76
N LEU A 90 -4.51 23.07 20.53
CA LEU A 90 -4.48 23.89 19.31
C LEU A 90 -5.45 25.08 19.41
N VAL A 91 -6.66 24.82 19.95
CA VAL A 91 -7.71 25.85 20.11
C VAL A 91 -7.46 26.70 21.35
N ARG A 92 -7.29 26.08 22.54
CA ARG A 92 -7.23 26.78 23.82
C ARG A 92 -5.95 27.61 23.99
N GLU A 93 -4.82 27.10 23.52
CA GLU A 93 -3.54 27.80 23.55
C GLU A 93 -3.33 28.66 22.29
N ARG A 94 -4.29 28.62 21.34
CA ARG A 94 -4.28 29.39 20.10
C ARG A 94 -3.02 29.11 19.27
N LEU A 95 -2.64 27.83 19.15
CA LEU A 95 -1.41 27.39 18.44
C LEU A 95 -1.48 27.61 16.93
N TRP A 96 -2.60 28.10 16.40
CA TRP A 96 -2.68 28.62 15.05
C TRP A 96 -1.97 29.97 14.89
N GLU A 97 -1.73 30.71 15.98
CA GLU A 97 -0.84 31.87 15.96
C GLU A 97 0.62 31.41 15.95
N PRO A 98 1.43 31.78 14.94
CA PRO A 98 2.82 31.34 14.83
C PRO A 98 3.63 31.64 16.10
N ARG A 99 3.47 32.85 16.68
CA ARG A 99 4.20 33.25 17.89
C ARG A 99 3.96 32.31 19.07
N ARG A 100 2.71 31.89 19.29
CA ARG A 100 2.34 30.96 20.37
C ARG A 100 2.76 29.54 20.05
N ALA A 101 2.62 29.10 18.79
CA ALA A 101 3.11 27.81 18.33
C ALA A 101 4.62 27.66 18.57
N TRP A 102 5.40 28.67 18.17
CA TRP A 102 6.84 28.72 18.40
C TRP A 102 7.20 28.74 19.89
N ALA A 103 6.51 29.54 20.70
CA ALA A 103 6.70 29.55 22.15
C ALA A 103 6.39 28.19 22.78
N ARG A 104 5.33 27.51 22.31
CA ARG A 104 4.92 26.21 22.81
C ARG A 104 5.84 25.08 22.38
N LEU A 105 6.28 25.11 21.14
CA LEU A 105 7.33 24.23 20.65
C LEU A 105 8.53 24.38 21.56
N ARG A 106 8.97 25.63 21.84
CA ARG A 106 10.03 26.09 22.78
C ARG A 106 9.87 25.71 24.24
N ASP A 107 8.70 25.21 24.67
CA ASP A 107 8.53 24.67 26.01
C ASP A 107 9.37 23.40 26.21
N ARG A 108 10.12 23.35 27.32
CA ARG A 108 10.89 22.16 27.69
C ARG A 108 10.04 21.10 28.38
N GLY A 109 8.76 21.36 28.60
CA GLY A 109 7.81 20.38 29.11
C GLY A 109 7.47 19.26 28.12
N PRO A 110 6.81 18.18 28.59
CA PRO A 110 6.41 17.04 27.75
C PRO A 110 5.54 17.42 26.53
N ALA A 111 4.70 18.44 26.67
CA ALA A 111 3.84 18.90 25.58
C ALA A 111 4.64 19.51 24.42
N GLY A 112 5.69 20.29 24.72
CA GLY A 112 6.60 20.82 23.70
C GLY A 112 7.33 19.70 22.96
N LEU A 113 7.76 18.66 23.69
CA LEU A 113 8.38 17.47 23.09
C LEU A 113 7.43 16.73 22.13
N PHE A 114 6.17 16.51 22.51
CA PHE A 114 5.20 15.83 21.64
C PHE A 114 4.86 16.67 20.41
N LEU A 115 4.71 17.98 20.57
CA LEU A 115 4.49 18.89 19.44
C LEU A 115 5.71 18.95 18.51
N LEU A 116 6.92 18.91 19.06
CA LEU A 116 8.14 18.86 18.27
C LEU A 116 8.24 17.53 17.51
N TRP A 117 7.92 16.40 18.15
CA TRP A 117 7.84 15.12 17.47
C TRP A 117 6.84 15.20 16.31
N ILE A 118 5.64 15.73 16.55
CA ILE A 118 4.64 15.88 15.50
C ILE A 118 5.16 16.76 14.36
N ALA A 119 5.66 17.95 14.69
CA ALA A 119 6.14 18.91 13.70
C ALA A 119 7.31 18.36 12.87
N THR A 120 8.33 17.79 13.52
CA THR A 120 9.51 17.26 12.84
C THR A 120 9.15 16.09 11.94
N SER A 121 8.37 15.11 12.43
CA SER A 121 7.96 13.98 11.61
C SER A 121 7.03 14.40 10.47
N PHE A 122 6.12 15.34 10.70
CA PHE A 122 5.25 15.87 9.65
C PHE A 122 6.04 16.59 8.55
N VAL A 123 7.04 17.41 8.91
CA VAL A 123 7.93 18.07 7.95
C VAL A 123 8.69 17.05 7.11
N ILE A 124 9.30 16.04 7.75
CA ILE A 124 10.04 14.98 7.04
C ILE A 124 9.12 14.22 6.07
N LEU A 125 7.92 13.85 6.51
CA LEU A 125 6.94 13.17 5.65
C LEU A 125 6.45 14.06 4.50
N SER A 126 6.36 15.37 4.72
CA SER A 126 5.95 16.34 3.69
C SER A 126 7.01 16.50 2.59
N LEU A 127 8.29 16.30 2.92
CA LEU A 127 9.39 16.32 1.96
C LEU A 127 9.41 15.11 1.03
N SER A 128 8.79 13.97 1.42
CA SER A 128 8.68 12.80 0.55
C SER A 128 7.71 13.07 -0.61
N ARG A 129 8.10 12.73 -1.84
CA ARG A 129 7.24 12.87 -3.04
C ARG A 129 6.29 11.69 -3.22
N SER A 130 6.72 10.49 -2.82
CA SER A 130 5.83 9.33 -2.71
C SER A 130 5.11 9.34 -1.35
N ARG A 131 3.79 9.56 -1.35
CA ARG A 131 2.98 9.75 -0.13
C ARG A 131 1.86 8.72 -0.04
N LEU A 132 1.81 7.96 1.05
CA LEU A 132 0.66 7.15 1.43
C LEU A 132 0.01 7.71 2.70
N PRO A 133 -1.33 7.74 2.80
CA PRO A 133 -2.01 8.26 4.00
C PRO A 133 -1.55 7.61 5.30
N LEU A 134 -1.20 6.32 5.25
CA LEU A 134 -0.75 5.53 6.40
C LEU A 134 0.65 5.88 6.91
N TYR A 135 1.43 6.70 6.19
CA TYR A 135 2.74 7.15 6.68
C TYR A 135 2.65 7.99 7.95
N VAL A 136 1.47 8.53 8.23
CA VAL A 136 1.20 9.32 9.43
C VAL A 136 1.03 8.46 10.69
N LEU A 137 0.98 7.13 10.58
CA LEU A 137 0.69 6.25 11.72
C LEU A 137 1.64 6.44 12.93
N PRO A 138 2.96 6.64 12.76
CA PRO A 138 3.85 6.90 13.90
C PRO A 138 3.53 8.21 14.64
N LEU A 139 2.92 9.19 13.98
CA LEU A 139 2.47 10.45 14.59
C LEU A 139 1.27 10.26 15.53
N MET A 140 0.57 9.12 15.44
CA MET A 140 -0.54 8.84 16.35
C MET A 140 -0.09 8.66 17.79
N ALA A 141 1.15 8.21 18.03
CA ALA A 141 1.69 8.08 19.37
C ALA A 141 1.79 9.42 20.14
N PRO A 142 2.49 10.46 19.62
CA PRO A 142 2.50 11.77 20.29
C PRO A 142 1.13 12.44 20.34
N VAL A 143 0.25 12.20 19.35
CA VAL A 143 -1.14 12.69 19.36
C VAL A 143 -1.93 12.08 20.53
N ALA A 144 -1.81 10.76 20.76
CA ALA A 144 -2.44 10.08 21.88
C ALA A 144 -1.90 10.58 23.23
N LEU A 145 -0.59 10.83 23.33
CA LEU A 145 0.02 11.39 24.54
C LEU A 145 -0.46 12.82 24.85
N LEU A 146 -0.65 13.65 23.82
CA LEU A 146 -1.26 14.97 23.97
C LEU A 146 -2.72 14.88 24.42
N ALA A 147 -3.50 13.97 23.84
CA ALA A 147 -4.88 13.73 24.23
C ALA A 147 -4.98 13.28 25.70
N ALA A 148 -4.19 12.28 26.10
CA ALA A 148 -4.15 11.79 27.47
C ALA A 148 -3.76 12.90 28.47
N ARG A 149 -2.79 13.73 28.12
CA ARG A 149 -2.39 14.88 28.95
C ARG A 149 -3.49 15.93 29.06
N ALA A 150 -4.20 16.21 27.96
CA ALA A 150 -5.35 17.11 27.97
C ALA A 150 -6.48 16.55 28.85
N MET A 151 -6.80 15.26 28.73
CA MET A 151 -7.79 14.58 29.56
C MET A 151 -7.42 14.64 31.05
N ALA A 152 -6.16 14.38 31.41
CA ALA A 152 -5.70 14.43 32.80
C ALA A 152 -5.80 15.82 33.45
N ARG A 153 -5.77 16.90 32.64
CA ARG A 153 -5.80 18.30 33.10
C ARG A 153 -7.19 18.92 33.06
N THR A 154 -8.16 18.22 32.49
CA THR A 154 -9.51 18.72 32.33
C THR A 154 -10.40 17.77 33.11
N PRO A 155 -10.89 18.14 34.31
CA PRO A 155 -11.78 17.26 35.06
C PRO A 155 -13.01 16.98 34.19
N ALA A 156 -13.09 15.76 33.65
CA ALA A 156 -14.15 15.37 32.76
C ALA A 156 -15.35 14.99 33.64
N PRO A 157 -16.49 15.71 33.58
CA PRO A 157 -17.70 15.19 34.17
C PRO A 157 -18.01 13.83 33.52
N TRP A 158 -18.56 12.88 34.27
CA TRP A 158 -18.90 11.53 33.80
C TRP A 158 -19.63 11.52 32.44
N GLY A 159 -20.43 12.56 32.15
CA GLY A 159 -21.10 12.77 30.87
C GLY A 159 -20.18 12.96 29.66
N SER A 160 -18.98 13.52 29.82
CA SER A 160 -17.99 13.65 28.73
C SER A 160 -17.39 12.30 28.35
N LEU A 161 -17.13 11.43 29.32
CA LEU A 161 -16.62 10.08 29.05
C LEU A 161 -17.66 9.24 28.29
N ARG A 162 -18.93 9.30 28.71
CA ARG A 162 -20.03 8.63 28.02
C ARG A 162 -20.14 9.08 26.56
N ARG A 163 -20.03 10.40 26.29
CA ARG A 163 -20.01 10.93 24.91
C ARG A 163 -18.85 10.39 24.08
N ILE A 164 -17.63 10.30 24.64
CA ILE A 164 -16.47 9.73 23.93
C ILE A 164 -16.76 8.28 23.54
N PHE A 165 -17.25 7.46 24.46
CA PHE A 165 -17.59 6.06 24.18
C PHE A 165 -18.72 5.92 23.15
N THR A 166 -19.75 6.79 23.22
CA THR A 166 -20.81 6.82 22.20
C THR A 166 -20.25 7.17 20.83
N ILE A 167 -19.41 8.21 20.73
CA ILE A 167 -18.73 8.57 19.47
C ILE A 167 -17.88 7.41 18.97
N ALA A 168 -17.12 6.76 19.85
CA ALA A 168 -16.29 5.60 19.51
C ALA A 168 -17.13 4.46 18.92
N ALA A 169 -18.25 4.13 19.57
CA ALA A 169 -19.16 3.08 19.12
C ALA A 169 -19.80 3.43 17.77
N VAL A 170 -20.25 4.68 17.58
CA VAL A 170 -20.80 5.15 16.29
C VAL A 170 -19.76 5.09 15.19
N VAL A 171 -18.53 5.57 15.45
CA VAL A 171 -17.44 5.52 14.47
C VAL A 171 -17.09 4.07 14.12
N ALA A 172 -17.00 3.17 15.10
CA ALA A 172 -16.75 1.76 14.86
C ALA A 172 -17.86 1.10 14.03
N ALA A 173 -19.13 1.42 14.31
CA ALA A 173 -20.27 0.96 13.54
C ALA A 173 -20.24 1.48 12.09
N LEU A 174 -19.94 2.77 11.89
CA LEU A 174 -19.80 3.36 10.55
C LEU A 174 -18.66 2.71 9.75
N ILE A 175 -17.52 2.43 10.40
CA ILE A 175 -16.42 1.71 9.76
C ILE A 175 -16.84 0.28 9.39
N ALA A 176 -17.53 -0.43 10.29
CA ALA A 176 -18.01 -1.78 10.04
C ALA A 176 -19.01 -1.84 8.88
N VAL A 177 -19.99 -0.93 8.85
CA VAL A 177 -20.97 -0.80 7.76
C VAL A 177 -20.27 -0.40 6.46
N GLY A 178 -19.37 0.59 6.49
CA GLY A 178 -18.61 1.01 5.32
C GLY A 178 -17.75 -0.11 4.74
N LYS A 179 -17.05 -0.87 5.59
CA LYS A 179 -16.28 -2.06 5.17
C LYS A 179 -17.20 -3.18 4.67
N GLY A 180 -18.35 -3.40 5.31
CA GLY A 180 -19.37 -4.35 4.86
C GLY A 180 -19.89 -3.99 3.47
N GLY A 181 -20.31 -2.75 3.26
CA GLY A 181 -20.76 -2.27 1.95
C GLY A 181 -19.65 -2.30 0.88
N ALA A 182 -18.42 -1.96 1.25
CA ALA A 182 -17.27 -2.08 0.34
C ALA A 182 -16.97 -3.55 -0.02
N SER A 183 -17.17 -4.49 0.90
CA SER A 183 -16.98 -5.93 0.65
C SER A 183 -17.98 -6.51 -0.36
N LEU A 184 -19.15 -5.87 -0.53
CA LEU A 184 -20.12 -6.25 -1.55
C LEU A 184 -19.63 -5.93 -2.97
N ARG A 185 -18.70 -4.96 -3.12
CA ARG A 185 -18.01 -4.74 -4.39
C ARG A 185 -16.83 -5.70 -4.50
N ALA A 186 -16.88 -6.62 -5.46
CA ALA A 186 -15.79 -7.55 -5.71
C ALA A 186 -14.45 -6.78 -5.89
N PRO A 187 -13.44 -6.98 -5.02
CA PRO A 187 -12.18 -6.27 -5.12
C PRO A 187 -11.52 -6.57 -6.47
N SER A 188 -11.07 -5.55 -7.21
CA SER A 188 -10.38 -5.74 -8.50
C SER A 188 -9.06 -6.50 -8.37
N ARG A 189 -8.55 -6.65 -7.15
CA ARG A 189 -7.28 -7.30 -6.81
C ARG A 189 -7.46 -8.61 -6.03
N ASP A 190 -8.68 -9.15 -5.99
CA ASP A 190 -8.92 -10.47 -5.40
C ASP A 190 -8.43 -11.56 -6.36
N MET A 191 -7.17 -11.96 -6.17
CA MET A 191 -6.53 -12.98 -6.99
C MET A 191 -7.08 -14.39 -6.71
N GLY A 192 -7.71 -14.62 -5.56
CA GLY A 192 -8.35 -15.89 -5.24
C GLY A 192 -9.61 -16.12 -6.07
N ARG A 193 -10.43 -15.09 -6.25
CA ARG A 193 -11.58 -15.16 -7.18
C ARG A 193 -11.13 -15.35 -8.63
N LEU A 194 -10.05 -14.69 -9.03
CA LEU A 194 -9.48 -14.87 -10.36
C LEU A 194 -8.94 -16.29 -10.56
N TRP A 195 -8.28 -16.85 -9.54
CA TRP A 195 -7.84 -18.23 -9.54
C TRP A 195 -9.01 -19.22 -9.69
N ASN A 196 -10.09 -19.03 -8.92
CA ASN A 196 -11.27 -19.88 -9.05
C ASN A 196 -11.88 -19.82 -10.46
N LEU A 197 -11.92 -18.63 -11.07
CA LEU A 197 -12.37 -18.47 -12.46
C LEU A 197 -11.44 -19.23 -13.44
N ALA A 198 -10.13 -19.16 -13.23
CA ALA A 198 -9.16 -19.90 -14.04
C ALA A 198 -9.28 -21.42 -13.85
N GLN A 199 -9.66 -21.89 -12.65
CA GLN A 199 -9.93 -23.30 -12.37
C GLN A 199 -11.13 -23.84 -13.15
N GLU A 200 -12.17 -23.03 -13.40
CA GLU A 200 -13.34 -23.42 -14.19
C GLU A 200 -12.98 -23.79 -15.64
N VAL A 201 -11.95 -23.14 -16.19
CA VAL A 201 -11.38 -23.45 -17.51
C VAL A 201 -10.17 -24.39 -17.43
N GLY A 202 -9.90 -24.94 -16.25
CA GLY A 202 -8.92 -26.03 -16.08
C GLY A 202 -7.48 -25.59 -15.87
N ALA A 203 -7.23 -24.44 -15.24
CA ALA A 203 -5.87 -24.00 -14.85
C ALA A 203 -5.15 -24.95 -13.89
N GLY A 204 -5.88 -25.76 -13.12
CA GLY A 204 -5.33 -26.69 -12.14
C GLY A 204 -5.15 -28.11 -12.64
N SER A 205 -5.38 -28.36 -13.93
CA SER A 205 -5.08 -29.67 -14.52
C SER A 205 -3.59 -29.85 -14.72
N GLU A 206 -3.14 -31.10 -14.69
CA GLU A 206 -1.75 -31.45 -15.00
C GLU A 206 -1.36 -30.95 -16.40
N GLY A 207 -0.22 -30.24 -16.49
CA GLY A 207 0.27 -29.67 -17.75
C GLY A 207 -0.46 -28.41 -18.21
N ALA A 208 -1.26 -27.75 -17.35
CA ALA A 208 -1.81 -26.44 -17.64
C ALA A 208 -0.78 -25.32 -17.40
N ARG A 209 -0.64 -24.42 -18.38
CA ARG A 209 0.17 -23.20 -18.29
C ARG A 209 -0.72 -21.98 -18.23
N LEU A 210 -0.51 -21.13 -17.23
CA LEU A 210 -1.31 -19.94 -17.00
C LEU A 210 -0.61 -18.71 -17.58
N VAL A 211 -1.34 -17.98 -18.42
CA VAL A 211 -0.84 -16.84 -19.19
C VAL A 211 -1.67 -15.62 -18.90
N SER A 212 -1.00 -14.52 -18.53
CA SER A 212 -1.67 -13.23 -18.35
C SER A 212 -1.50 -12.35 -19.58
N VAL A 213 -2.62 -11.96 -20.18
CA VAL A 213 -2.63 -11.07 -21.35
C VAL A 213 -2.55 -9.62 -20.88
N ASP A 214 -1.58 -8.86 -21.41
CA ASP A 214 -1.43 -7.40 -21.21
C ASP A 214 -1.25 -6.96 -19.73
N HIS A 215 -0.97 -7.90 -18.81
CA HIS A 215 -0.83 -7.65 -17.38
C HIS A 215 0.31 -8.41 -16.69
N GLY A 216 1.53 -7.84 -16.72
CA GLY A 216 2.66 -8.32 -15.89
C GLY A 216 2.48 -8.15 -14.37
N ARG A 217 1.31 -7.68 -13.87
CA ARG A 217 1.08 -7.32 -12.45
C ARG A 217 0.15 -8.27 -11.68
N LEU A 218 -0.17 -9.45 -12.22
CA LEU A 218 -0.95 -10.48 -11.49
C LEU A 218 -0.07 -11.32 -10.56
N GLN A 219 0.84 -10.68 -9.81
CA GLN A 219 1.78 -11.39 -8.94
C GLN A 219 1.09 -12.21 -7.84
N GLY A 220 -0.07 -11.77 -7.35
CA GLY A 220 -0.85 -12.56 -6.40
C GLY A 220 -1.45 -13.83 -7.01
N LEU A 221 -1.64 -13.90 -8.33
CA LEU A 221 -2.09 -15.12 -9.00
C LEU A 221 -0.98 -16.19 -9.04
N ARG A 222 0.30 -15.76 -9.10
CA ARG A 222 1.46 -16.67 -8.98
C ARG A 222 1.45 -17.43 -7.66
N PHE A 223 0.95 -16.83 -6.58
CA PHE A 223 0.82 -17.52 -5.29
C PHE A 223 -0.12 -18.73 -5.38
N TYR A 224 -1.26 -18.59 -6.07
CA TYR A 224 -2.22 -19.67 -6.23
C TYR A 224 -1.78 -20.74 -7.24
N ASN A 225 -1.00 -20.35 -8.26
CA ASN A 225 -0.50 -21.26 -9.29
C ASN A 225 0.94 -21.76 -9.05
N GLY A 226 1.38 -21.89 -7.79
CA GLY A 226 2.70 -22.46 -7.47
C GLY A 226 3.90 -21.71 -8.06
N GLY A 227 3.76 -20.41 -8.36
CA GLY A 227 4.80 -19.55 -8.91
C GLY A 227 4.81 -19.42 -10.43
N GLN A 228 4.02 -20.22 -11.14
CA GLN A 228 3.98 -20.27 -12.60
C GLN A 228 2.94 -19.28 -13.14
N LEU A 229 3.39 -18.22 -13.80
CA LEU A 229 2.53 -17.30 -14.55
C LEU A 229 3.39 -16.61 -15.59
N ASP A 230 3.08 -16.86 -16.84
CA ASP A 230 3.85 -16.34 -17.96
C ASP A 230 3.14 -15.10 -18.53
N PRO A 231 3.79 -13.92 -18.54
CA PRO A 231 3.18 -12.72 -19.09
C PRO A 231 3.22 -12.78 -20.62
N LEU A 232 2.06 -12.62 -21.26
CA LEU A 232 1.96 -12.41 -22.70
C LEU A 232 1.79 -10.91 -22.96
N TRP A 233 2.84 -10.30 -23.51
CA TRP A 233 2.82 -8.92 -23.97
C TRP A 233 2.31 -8.88 -25.39
N VAL A 234 1.03 -8.54 -25.55
CA VAL A 234 0.47 -8.29 -26.87
C VAL A 234 0.94 -6.91 -27.33
N ALA A 235 1.51 -6.83 -28.52
CA ALA A 235 1.92 -5.56 -29.09
C ALA A 235 0.67 -4.67 -29.27
N LEU A 236 0.66 -3.54 -28.57
CA LEU A 236 -0.28 -2.41 -28.64
C LEU A 236 -1.63 -2.60 -27.90
N PRO A 237 -1.81 -1.92 -26.75
CA PRO A 237 -3.12 -1.73 -26.14
C PRO A 237 -4.05 -0.98 -27.11
N GLY A 238 -5.07 -1.65 -27.63
CA GLY A 238 -6.17 -1.00 -28.37
C GLY A 238 -6.34 -1.44 -29.82
N GLU A 239 -5.32 -2.03 -30.46
CA GLU A 239 -5.49 -2.57 -31.83
C GLU A 239 -6.25 -3.91 -31.81
N PRO A 240 -7.18 -4.16 -32.75
CA PRO A 240 -7.85 -5.45 -32.87
C PRO A 240 -6.81 -6.54 -33.17
N VAL A 241 -6.90 -7.67 -32.46
CA VAL A 241 -6.06 -8.85 -32.76
C VAL A 241 -6.44 -9.32 -34.16
N SER A 242 -5.49 -9.36 -35.10
CA SER A 242 -5.77 -9.74 -36.48
C SER A 242 -6.07 -11.23 -36.59
N GLU A 243 -6.91 -11.63 -37.55
CA GLU A 243 -7.12 -13.04 -37.93
C GLU A 243 -5.74 -13.70 -38.18
N GLY A 244 -5.47 -14.82 -37.51
CA GLY A 244 -4.21 -15.57 -37.62
C GLY A 244 -3.09 -15.20 -36.63
N GLN A 245 -3.15 -14.05 -35.94
CA GLN A 245 -2.17 -13.70 -34.90
C GLN A 245 -2.29 -14.62 -33.68
N VAL A 246 -3.52 -14.97 -33.31
CA VAL A 246 -3.78 -15.88 -32.18
C VAL A 246 -3.24 -17.28 -32.47
N ALA A 247 -3.47 -17.80 -33.67
CA ALA A 247 -3.04 -19.14 -34.06
C ALA A 247 -1.51 -19.26 -34.13
N SER A 248 -0.83 -18.24 -34.67
CA SER A 248 0.64 -18.22 -34.74
C SER A 248 1.30 -18.10 -33.36
N GLU A 249 0.76 -17.26 -32.47
CA GLU A 249 1.25 -17.19 -31.09
C GLU A 249 0.96 -18.48 -30.31
N LEU A 250 -0.22 -19.09 -30.46
CA LEU A 250 -0.51 -20.39 -29.86
C LEU A 250 0.48 -21.47 -30.31
N ALA A 251 0.75 -21.54 -31.63
CA ALA A 251 1.73 -22.48 -32.18
C ALA A 251 3.12 -22.24 -31.56
N ARG A 252 3.56 -20.98 -31.52
CA ARG A 252 4.83 -20.58 -30.88
C ARG A 252 4.88 -21.01 -29.40
N MET A 253 3.80 -20.84 -28.65
CA MET A 253 3.74 -21.18 -27.22
C MET A 253 3.75 -22.69 -26.98
N PHE A 254 3.07 -23.48 -27.81
CA PHE A 254 3.13 -24.95 -27.72
C PHE A 254 4.48 -25.52 -28.15
N ASP A 255 5.18 -24.87 -29.09
CA ASP A 255 6.56 -25.21 -29.45
C ASP A 255 7.54 -24.85 -28.31
N GLU A 256 7.35 -23.71 -27.66
CA GLU A 256 8.15 -23.26 -26.51
C GLU A 256 7.91 -24.14 -25.27
N TRP A 257 6.68 -24.63 -25.07
CA TRP A 257 6.28 -25.47 -23.95
C TRP A 257 5.79 -26.85 -24.42
N PRO A 258 6.70 -27.76 -24.79
CA PRO A 258 6.34 -29.07 -25.33
C PRO A 258 5.59 -29.95 -24.32
N ASP A 259 5.70 -29.68 -23.02
CA ASP A 259 4.96 -30.40 -21.96
C ASP A 259 3.58 -29.80 -21.68
N ALA A 260 3.26 -28.62 -22.24
CA ALA A 260 1.97 -27.98 -22.03
C ALA A 260 0.87 -28.73 -22.77
N ARG A 261 -0.07 -29.29 -22.00
CA ARG A 261 -1.30 -29.90 -22.55
C ARG A 261 -2.40 -28.88 -22.74
N ARG A 262 -2.38 -27.81 -21.94
CA ARG A 262 -3.39 -26.75 -21.94
C ARG A 262 -2.74 -25.41 -21.66
N ILE A 263 -3.18 -24.37 -22.36
CA ILE A 263 -2.82 -22.99 -22.07
C ILE A 263 -4.07 -22.26 -21.63
N VAL A 264 -4.02 -21.64 -20.45
CA VAL A 264 -5.11 -20.86 -19.86
C VAL A 264 -4.75 -19.38 -19.91
N PHE A 265 -5.55 -18.60 -20.60
CA PHE A 265 -5.39 -17.16 -20.71
C PHE A 265 -6.31 -16.45 -19.73
N VAL A 266 -5.80 -15.38 -19.11
CA VAL A 266 -6.55 -14.52 -18.20
C VAL A 266 -6.40 -13.07 -18.60
N GLU A 267 -7.53 -12.38 -18.82
CA GLU A 267 -7.57 -10.98 -19.28
C GLU A 267 -8.68 -10.16 -18.58
N PRO A 268 -8.49 -8.83 -18.42
CA PRO A 268 -9.49 -7.94 -17.84
C PRO A 268 -10.62 -7.58 -18.84
N VAL A 269 -11.86 -7.56 -18.37
CA VAL A 269 -13.06 -7.22 -19.17
C VAL A 269 -13.18 -5.71 -19.43
N GLU A 270 -12.69 -4.87 -18.50
CA GLU A 270 -12.80 -3.39 -18.56
C GLU A 270 -12.00 -2.74 -19.71
N LYS A 271 -11.10 -3.48 -20.39
CA LYS A 271 -10.34 -3.00 -21.56
C LYS A 271 -11.03 -3.27 -22.92
N GLY A 272 -12.34 -3.48 -22.91
CA GLY A 272 -13.16 -3.29 -24.12
C GLY A 272 -12.99 -4.35 -25.21
N ILE A 273 -13.02 -5.63 -24.79
CA ILE A 273 -13.34 -6.88 -25.51
C ILE A 273 -12.37 -7.91 -24.93
N ALA A 274 -12.87 -9.04 -24.43
CA ALA A 274 -12.03 -10.20 -24.15
C ALA A 274 -11.54 -10.74 -25.52
N ARG A 275 -10.61 -10.04 -26.18
CA ARG A 275 -10.29 -10.21 -27.61
C ARG A 275 -9.62 -11.54 -27.84
N TRP A 276 -8.74 -11.91 -26.91
CA TRP A 276 -8.06 -13.20 -26.95
C TRP A 276 -9.04 -14.33 -26.68
N CYS A 277 -9.82 -14.25 -25.60
CA CYS A 277 -10.76 -15.32 -25.30
C CYS A 277 -11.91 -15.43 -26.32
N ALA A 278 -12.36 -14.32 -26.92
CA ALA A 278 -13.35 -14.35 -28.00
C ALA A 278 -12.77 -14.95 -29.29
N ALA A 279 -11.61 -14.47 -29.74
CA ALA A 279 -10.96 -14.99 -30.95
C ALA A 279 -10.56 -16.47 -30.81
N LEU A 280 -10.08 -16.88 -29.64
CA LEU A 280 -9.74 -18.29 -29.36
C LEU A 280 -10.95 -19.22 -29.42
N VAL A 281 -12.12 -18.74 -28.95
CA VAL A 281 -13.36 -19.53 -28.98
C VAL A 281 -13.91 -19.68 -30.39
N GLU A 282 -13.73 -18.68 -31.26
CA GLU A 282 -14.16 -18.72 -32.66
C GLU A 282 -13.25 -19.61 -33.54
N ASP A 283 -11.93 -19.55 -33.34
CA ASP A 283 -10.95 -20.19 -34.24
C ASP A 283 -10.48 -21.61 -33.82
N ALA A 284 -10.62 -22.00 -32.54
CA ALA A 284 -9.98 -23.23 -32.03
C ALA A 284 -10.81 -24.01 -30.97
N PRO A 285 -11.81 -24.83 -31.38
CA PRO A 285 -12.41 -25.81 -30.47
C PRO A 285 -11.42 -26.94 -30.14
N PRO A 286 -11.39 -27.48 -28.89
CA PRO A 286 -12.33 -27.26 -27.79
C PRO A 286 -11.89 -26.14 -26.82
N ALA A 287 -12.49 -24.95 -26.94
CA ALA A 287 -12.23 -23.84 -26.02
C ALA A 287 -13.26 -23.82 -24.88
N ARG A 288 -12.78 -23.78 -23.62
CA ARG A 288 -13.62 -23.45 -22.46
C ARG A 288 -13.43 -21.98 -22.15
N SER A 289 -14.50 -21.27 -21.80
CA SER A 289 -14.43 -19.89 -21.33
C SER A 289 -15.28 -19.68 -20.10
N ALA A 290 -14.80 -18.84 -19.20
CA ALA A 290 -15.49 -18.41 -18.00
C ALA A 290 -15.27 -16.90 -17.82
N ARG A 291 -16.31 -16.18 -17.39
CA ARG A 291 -16.27 -14.71 -17.28
C ARG A 291 -17.02 -14.26 -16.03
N ASN A 292 -16.48 -13.23 -15.39
CA ASN A 292 -17.19 -12.43 -14.39
C ASN A 292 -17.25 -10.95 -14.80
N GLN A 293 -17.68 -10.08 -13.89
CA GLN A 293 -17.82 -8.65 -14.18
C GLN A 293 -16.51 -7.94 -14.52
N ARG A 294 -15.35 -8.52 -14.18
CA ARG A 294 -14.02 -7.88 -14.31
C ARG A 294 -12.98 -8.69 -15.07
N TRP A 295 -13.10 -10.01 -15.11
CA TRP A 295 -12.11 -10.91 -15.68
C TRP A 295 -12.77 -11.93 -16.61
N ALA A 296 -12.04 -12.29 -17.66
CA ALA A 296 -12.32 -13.43 -18.51
C ALA A 296 -11.15 -14.42 -18.41
N ALA A 297 -11.47 -15.71 -18.38
CA ALA A 297 -10.53 -16.79 -18.48
C ALA A 297 -10.97 -17.72 -19.61
N CYS A 298 -10.01 -18.21 -20.39
CA CYS A 298 -10.28 -19.19 -21.43
C CYS A 298 -9.11 -20.16 -21.55
N SER A 299 -9.39 -21.36 -22.05
CA SER A 299 -8.38 -22.39 -22.22
C SER A 299 -8.38 -22.98 -23.62
N VAL A 300 -7.19 -23.27 -24.13
CA VAL A 300 -7.00 -24.08 -25.34
C VAL A 300 -6.20 -25.32 -25.00
N GLU A 301 -6.67 -26.46 -25.50
CA GLU A 301 -5.98 -27.75 -25.39
C GLU A 301 -5.10 -27.98 -26.61
N ARG A 302 -3.96 -28.64 -26.39
CA ARG A 302 -3.12 -29.09 -27.49
C ARG A 302 -3.88 -30.13 -28.31
N ARG A 303 -4.04 -29.90 -29.61
CA ARG A 303 -4.58 -30.92 -30.52
C ARG A 303 -3.57 -32.08 -30.58
N SER A 304 -4.06 -33.29 -30.29
CA SER A 304 -3.31 -34.54 -30.40
C SER A 304 -2.89 -34.83 -31.82
#